data_AF-A0A8H4S4U3-F1
#
_entry.id   AF-A0A8H4S4U3-F1
#
_cell.length_a   1.000
_cell.length_b   1.000
_cell.length_c   1.000
_cell.angle_alpha   90.00
_cell.angle_beta   90.00
_cell.angle_gamma   90.00
#
_symmetry.space_group_name_H-M   'P 1'
#
loop_
_entity.id
_entity.type
_entity.pdbx_description
1 polymer ?
#
loop_
_entity_poly.entity_id
_entity_poly.type
_entity_poly.pdbx_seq_one_letter_code
_entity_poly.pdbx_strand_id
1 'polypeptide(L)'
;MPVSHGLRDITPVHPIPVAALDNLTMDMKNLVKKIQDLSHLGIEDSKIMLPKICVVGDQSTGKSSLIEGISEIKVPRSEGTCTRCPLEINLSESDDTWKCVIHLSRRYIFDPSKQMKMPKKSEPLGPWVALGGQDDEHFITLDNKQDVKGAILCAQLAILNPSTNSQDFLPGLADMEQPPQVKFSPNAVRLDISGSGLPNLSFYDLPGVISQTEQDTERYLVNLVENLVKDYVSQEHCIVLLTLPMTGDATNSSAARIVRGIKGAKERTLGVLTKPDRHPPDETFDQWHEILDGSKFKLGHGYYVIRNNPNSLVSHTQARKEEEIFFSSSLWTRDLAAFHDRFGTTQLQTALSDLLMRQILGSLPSIIAQIDKKSKAIDEELQTLPNPPTEDVQRILWAKTSDLERKIHELFDGTPGIDNGSSQRKPLQEQWNKIVMDLQTALAKTRPILDVAAQKDNEDLAEVVDSDCEMKIVGVNMSTPKKRKSPASGTSMSEPSTPRRTLYSTSHFEGSKYTRISLQQLTELKIRSNTVGVPNQLDPRAIENLNKRSVEHWGKLMEIFLKATHSLVHGMLIEALEE
;
A
#
# COMPACT_ATOMS: atom_id res chain seq x y z
N MET A 1 6.56 42.35 41.99
CA MET A 1 6.71 42.13 40.54
C MET A 1 7.95 42.91 40.14
N PRO A 2 9.07 42.27 39.76
CA PRO A 2 9.18 41.12 38.87
C PRO A 2 9.75 39.85 39.53
N VAL A 3 9.60 38.73 38.83
CA VAL A 3 9.88 37.35 39.25
C VAL A 3 11.28 36.96 38.77
N SER A 4 12.13 36.54 39.70
CA SER A 4 13.45 35.95 39.45
C SER A 4 13.28 34.49 38.99
N HIS A 5 13.60 34.20 37.74
CA HIS A 5 13.73 32.82 37.26
C HIS A 5 15.08 32.23 37.69
N GLY A 6 15.02 31.16 38.48
CA GLY A 6 16.18 30.40 38.93
C GLY A 6 16.90 29.71 37.79
N LEU A 7 18.20 29.96 37.69
CA LEU A 7 19.14 29.11 36.98
C LEU A 7 19.17 27.75 37.68
N ARG A 8 18.91 26.68 36.91
CA ARG A 8 19.15 25.30 37.35
C ARG A 8 20.63 25.00 37.12
N ASP A 9 21.33 24.67 38.19
CA ASP A 9 22.68 24.12 38.18
C ASP A 9 22.74 22.86 37.31
N ILE A 10 23.65 22.88 36.33
CA ILE A 10 24.02 21.71 35.53
C ILE A 10 25.13 21.01 36.32
N THR A 11 24.82 19.86 36.92
CA THR A 11 25.80 19.02 37.60
C THR A 11 26.87 18.52 36.61
N PRO A 12 28.16 18.50 36.98
CA PRO A 12 29.21 17.98 36.12
C PRO A 12 29.08 16.45 35.97
N VAL A 13 29.13 15.98 34.73
CA VAL A 13 29.09 14.55 34.38
C VAL A 13 30.37 13.89 34.87
N HIS A 14 30.26 12.93 35.78
CA HIS A 14 31.39 12.10 36.19
C HIS A 14 31.82 11.17 35.05
N PRO A 15 33.13 10.94 34.84
CA PRO A 15 33.60 9.99 33.84
C PRO A 15 33.19 8.56 34.19
N ILE A 16 32.61 7.86 33.22
CA ILE A 16 32.14 6.49 33.34
C ILE A 16 33.36 5.55 33.53
N PRO A 17 33.33 4.59 34.48
CA PRO A 17 34.43 3.64 34.69
C PRO A 17 34.67 2.76 33.46
N VAL A 18 35.95 2.51 33.13
CA VAL A 18 36.41 1.77 31.93
C VAL A 18 35.76 0.38 31.77
N ALA A 19 35.45 -0.32 32.86
CA ALA A 19 34.78 -1.63 32.81
C ALA A 19 33.29 -1.57 32.37
N ALA A 20 32.63 -0.42 32.49
CA ALA A 20 31.29 -0.20 31.95
C ALA A 20 31.32 0.13 30.44
N LEU A 21 32.46 0.60 29.93
CA LEU A 21 32.67 0.90 28.51
C LEU A 21 32.78 -0.40 27.69
N ASP A 22 33.39 -1.45 28.24
CA ASP A 22 33.51 -2.75 27.56
C ASP A 22 32.16 -3.46 27.42
N ASN A 23 31.29 -3.40 28.44
CA ASN A 23 29.92 -3.95 28.32
C ASN A 23 29.05 -3.15 27.35
N LEU A 24 29.16 -1.81 27.37
CA LEU A 24 28.42 -0.92 26.46
C LEU A 24 28.86 -1.06 25.00
N THR A 25 30.17 -1.26 24.77
CA THR A 25 30.71 -1.46 23.42
C THR A 25 30.30 -2.82 22.85
N MET A 26 30.28 -3.89 23.66
CA MET A 26 29.79 -5.21 23.25
C MET A 26 28.30 -5.19 22.86
N ASP A 27 27.48 -4.42 23.59
CA ASP A 27 26.07 -4.19 23.23
C ASP A 27 25.91 -3.39 21.93
N MET A 28 26.78 -2.40 21.68
CA MET A 28 26.74 -1.60 20.45
C MET A 28 27.03 -2.45 19.20
N LYS A 29 28.02 -3.35 19.25
CA LYS A 29 28.35 -4.23 18.10
C LYS A 29 27.13 -5.07 17.70
N ASN A 30 26.49 -5.68 18.70
CA ASN A 30 25.32 -6.52 18.48
C ASN A 30 24.12 -5.72 17.97
N LEU A 31 23.87 -4.53 18.50
CA LEU A 31 22.75 -3.68 18.08
C LEU A 31 22.89 -3.20 16.64
N VAL A 32 24.07 -2.70 16.25
CA VAL A 32 24.31 -2.24 14.87
C VAL A 32 24.18 -3.42 13.90
N LYS A 33 24.75 -4.57 14.25
CA LYS A 33 24.61 -5.80 13.45
C LYS A 33 23.15 -6.21 13.27
N LYS A 34 22.32 -6.11 14.33
CA LYS A 34 20.88 -6.42 14.23
C LYS A 34 20.12 -5.43 13.35
N ILE A 35 20.46 -4.15 13.39
CA ILE A 35 19.89 -3.15 12.47
C ILE A 35 20.29 -3.45 11.02
N GLN A 36 21.54 -3.88 10.78
CA GLN A 36 22.00 -4.32 9.46
C GLN A 36 21.23 -5.57 9.00
N ASP A 37 21.12 -6.61 9.84
CA ASP A 37 20.33 -7.81 9.55
C ASP A 37 18.88 -7.46 9.14
N LEU A 38 18.23 -6.54 9.87
CA LEU A 38 16.88 -6.07 9.54
C LEU A 38 16.83 -5.32 8.20
N SER A 39 17.85 -4.54 7.88
CA SER A 39 17.98 -3.86 6.57
C SER A 39 18.09 -4.88 5.44
N HIS A 40 18.90 -5.92 5.62
CA HIS A 40 19.08 -7.00 4.64
C HIS A 40 17.83 -7.84 4.42
N LEU A 41 16.96 -7.95 5.42
CA LEU A 41 15.65 -8.60 5.29
C LEU A 41 14.62 -7.75 4.53
N GLY A 42 14.97 -6.54 4.07
CA GLY A 42 14.09 -5.68 3.29
C GLY A 42 12.97 -5.04 4.12
N ILE A 43 13.15 -4.90 5.44
CA ILE A 43 12.09 -4.40 6.33
C ILE A 43 11.65 -2.95 6.01
N GLU A 44 12.53 -2.20 5.33
CA GLU A 44 12.27 -0.84 4.86
C GLU A 44 11.21 -0.76 3.78
N ASP A 45 11.06 -1.82 2.96
CA ASP A 45 9.99 -1.92 1.95
C ASP A 45 8.62 -1.96 2.64
N SER A 46 8.60 -2.45 3.87
CA SER A 46 7.47 -2.40 4.78
C SER A 46 7.23 -1.03 5.40
N LYS A 47 7.93 0.03 5.01
CA LYS A 47 7.85 1.38 5.60
C LYS A 47 8.29 1.45 7.07
N ILE A 48 9.08 0.48 7.53
CA ILE A 48 9.72 0.54 8.84
C ILE A 48 11.11 1.17 8.63
N MET A 49 11.29 2.38 9.14
CA MET A 49 12.49 3.16 8.91
C MET A 49 13.57 2.77 9.92
N LEU A 50 14.76 2.40 9.43
CA LEU A 50 15.89 2.05 10.28
C LEU A 50 16.79 3.26 10.56
N PRO A 51 17.50 3.28 11.71
CA PRO A 51 18.49 4.31 12.02
C PRO A 51 19.66 4.28 11.04
N LYS A 52 19.99 5.44 10.45
CA LYS A 52 21.03 5.55 9.42
C LYS A 52 21.85 6.81 9.59
N ILE A 53 23.09 6.79 9.11
CA ILE A 53 23.89 8.00 8.92
C ILE A 53 23.94 8.30 7.41
N CYS A 54 23.69 9.54 7.02
CA CYS A 54 23.73 9.96 5.63
C CYS A 54 24.69 11.13 5.47
N VAL A 55 25.68 11.01 4.57
CA VAL A 55 26.68 12.04 4.29
C VAL A 55 26.22 12.91 3.13
N VAL A 56 26.09 14.21 3.41
CA VAL A 56 25.55 15.21 2.48
C VAL A 56 26.52 16.39 2.37
N GLY A 57 26.60 16.99 1.19
CA GLY A 57 27.49 18.10 0.93
C GLY A 57 27.53 18.44 -0.55
N ASP A 58 27.93 19.66 -0.86
CA ASP A 58 28.10 20.08 -2.25
C ASP A 58 29.20 19.28 -2.96
N GLN A 59 29.28 19.36 -4.27
CA GLN A 59 30.37 18.72 -5.01
C GLN A 59 31.74 19.20 -4.49
N SER A 60 32.70 18.27 -4.37
CA SER A 60 34.07 18.57 -3.95
C SER A 60 34.26 19.15 -2.55
N THR A 61 33.30 19.01 -1.62
CA THR A 61 33.43 19.42 -0.21
C THR A 61 34.25 18.47 0.65
N GLY A 62 34.78 17.38 0.09
CA GLY A 62 35.57 16.40 0.85
C GLY A 62 34.77 15.25 1.49
N LYS A 63 33.51 15.02 1.07
CA LYS A 63 32.70 13.85 1.45
C LYS A 63 33.44 12.53 1.30
N SER A 64 33.92 12.22 0.09
CA SER A 64 34.63 10.98 -0.19
C SER A 64 35.87 10.82 0.69
N SER A 65 36.59 11.90 0.97
CA SER A 65 37.74 11.87 1.88
C SER A 65 37.36 11.65 3.35
N LEU A 66 36.24 12.22 3.80
CA LEU A 66 35.65 11.93 5.10
C LEU A 66 35.25 10.46 5.20
N ILE A 67 34.61 9.91 4.15
CA ILE A 67 34.25 8.49 4.09
C ILE A 67 35.48 7.60 4.25
N GLU A 68 36.54 7.81 3.45
CA GLU A 68 37.79 7.03 3.60
C GLU A 68 38.38 7.17 5.00
N GLY A 69 38.23 8.35 5.61
CA GLY A 69 38.68 8.60 6.96
C GLY A 69 37.94 7.76 8.00
N ILE A 70 36.65 7.51 7.79
CA ILE A 70 35.80 6.76 8.70
C ILE A 70 35.87 5.24 8.42
N SER A 71 35.93 4.81 7.15
CA SER A 71 35.81 3.40 6.76
C SER A 71 37.11 2.65 6.51
N GLU A 72 38.27 3.34 6.56
CA GLU A 72 39.58 2.75 6.28
C GLU A 72 39.72 2.04 4.91
N ILE A 73 38.82 2.35 3.98
CA ILE A 73 38.92 1.93 2.58
C ILE A 73 39.23 3.14 1.70
N LYS A 74 39.71 2.87 0.48
CA LYS A 74 39.87 3.90 -0.55
C LYS A 74 38.62 3.92 -1.40
N VAL A 75 38.00 5.09 -1.54
CA VAL A 75 36.87 5.29 -2.44
C VAL A 75 37.35 6.03 -3.70
N PRO A 76 36.63 5.95 -4.83
CA PRO A 76 36.99 6.69 -6.03
C PRO A 76 37.08 8.20 -5.78
N ARG A 77 38.19 8.82 -6.21
CA ARG A 77 38.42 10.27 -6.22
C ARG A 77 38.81 10.67 -7.64
N SER A 78 38.16 11.66 -8.23
CA SER A 78 38.42 12.20 -9.56
C SER A 78 38.10 13.70 -9.62
N GLU A 79 38.64 14.41 -10.62
CA GLU A 79 38.18 15.75 -10.97
C GLU A 79 36.77 15.63 -11.58
N GLY A 80 35.74 15.95 -10.81
CA GLY A 80 34.33 15.82 -11.20
C GLY A 80 33.46 15.19 -10.12
N THR A 81 32.23 14.80 -10.43
CA THR A 81 31.33 14.13 -9.48
C THR A 81 31.71 12.65 -9.37
N CYS A 82 32.47 12.30 -8.31
CA CYS A 82 32.93 10.93 -8.07
C CYS A 82 31.80 9.99 -7.67
N THR A 83 30.90 10.43 -6.79
CA THR A 83 29.74 9.66 -6.33
C THR A 83 28.54 9.97 -7.23
N ARG A 84 28.23 9.09 -8.18
CA ARG A 84 27.12 9.26 -9.16
C ARG A 84 25.86 8.48 -8.79
N CYS A 85 25.95 7.59 -7.81
CA CYS A 85 24.84 6.88 -7.20
C CYS A 85 25.12 6.72 -5.70
N PRO A 86 24.09 6.54 -4.85
CA PRO A 86 24.29 6.31 -3.42
C PRO A 86 25.23 5.13 -3.16
N LEU A 87 26.11 5.28 -2.18
CA LEU A 87 27.00 4.23 -1.70
C LEU A 87 26.60 3.89 -0.26
N GLU A 88 26.04 2.70 -0.04
CA GLU A 88 25.76 2.18 1.30
C GLU A 88 27.00 1.44 1.79
N ILE A 89 27.63 1.92 2.87
CA ILE A 89 28.81 1.29 3.46
C ILE A 89 28.44 0.77 4.83
N ASN A 90 28.49 -0.55 4.96
CA ASN A 90 28.29 -1.28 6.20
C ASN A 90 29.64 -1.79 6.68
N LEU A 91 30.07 -1.32 7.85
CA LEU A 91 31.27 -1.77 8.53
C LEU A 91 30.85 -2.66 9.69
N SER A 92 31.49 -3.82 9.79
CA SER A 92 31.28 -4.77 10.88
C SER A 92 32.62 -5.26 11.42
N GLU A 93 32.70 -5.41 12.72
CA GLU A 93 33.85 -6.05 13.35
C GLU A 93 33.71 -7.56 13.25
N SER A 94 34.77 -8.23 12.82
CA SER A 94 34.85 -9.69 12.77
C SER A 94 36.22 -10.16 13.23
N ASP A 95 36.26 -11.32 13.88
CA ASP A 95 37.50 -12.04 14.19
C ASP A 95 38.10 -12.71 12.96
N ASP A 96 37.33 -12.79 11.87
CA ASP A 96 37.77 -13.34 10.58
C ASP A 96 38.69 -12.36 9.82
N THR A 97 39.35 -12.89 8.79
CA THR A 97 40.12 -12.08 7.84
C THR A 97 39.24 -11.01 7.19
N TRP A 98 39.85 -9.87 6.88
CA TRP A 98 39.15 -8.77 6.23
C TRP A 98 38.48 -9.23 4.93
N LYS A 99 37.22 -8.85 4.73
CA LYS A 99 36.41 -9.18 3.56
C LYS A 99 35.50 -8.01 3.21
N CYS A 100 35.28 -7.80 1.92
CA CYS A 100 34.31 -6.84 1.39
C CYS A 100 33.42 -7.53 0.36
N VAL A 101 32.11 -7.50 0.57
CA VAL A 101 31.12 -7.99 -0.38
C VAL A 101 30.40 -6.79 -0.97
N ILE A 102 30.37 -6.70 -2.30
CA ILE A 102 29.69 -5.62 -3.02
C ILE A 102 28.40 -6.16 -3.63
N HIS A 103 27.31 -5.44 -3.39
CA HIS A 103 25.99 -5.71 -3.95
C HIS A 103 25.50 -4.50 -4.76
N LEU A 104 24.72 -4.77 -5.82
CA LEU A 104 23.97 -3.74 -6.56
C LEU A 104 22.52 -3.75 -6.07
N SER A 105 22.13 -2.71 -5.33
CA SER A 105 20.79 -2.57 -4.77
C SER A 105 19.88 -1.81 -5.74
N ARG A 106 19.03 -2.54 -6.45
CA ARG A 106 18.14 -1.99 -7.50
C ARG A 106 16.72 -1.82 -6.97
N ARG A 107 16.42 -0.60 -6.49
CA ARG A 107 15.06 -0.20 -6.06
C ARG A 107 14.26 0.50 -7.16
N TYR A 108 14.93 0.88 -8.26
CA TYR A 108 14.33 1.63 -9.36
C TYR A 108 14.71 1.05 -10.73
N ILE A 109 13.74 1.01 -11.65
CA ILE A 109 13.96 0.73 -13.07
C ILE A 109 14.07 2.05 -13.83
N PHE A 110 15.02 2.08 -14.76
CA PHE A 110 15.14 3.17 -15.72
C PHE A 110 14.16 2.96 -16.88
N ASP A 111 13.23 3.90 -17.06
CA ASP A 111 12.32 3.90 -18.21
C ASP A 111 12.79 4.94 -19.25
N PRO A 112 13.37 4.50 -20.39
CA PRO A 112 13.85 5.40 -21.43
C PRO A 112 12.71 6.13 -22.16
N SER A 113 11.46 5.67 -22.04
CA SER A 113 10.30 6.31 -22.67
C SER A 113 9.83 7.55 -21.91
N LYS A 114 10.12 7.64 -20.60
CA LYS A 114 9.82 8.82 -19.80
C LYS A 114 10.74 9.96 -20.22
N GLN A 115 10.15 11.03 -20.75
CA GLN A 115 10.90 12.20 -21.22
C GLN A 115 11.77 12.76 -20.08
N MET A 116 13.04 13.04 -20.40
CA MET A 116 14.00 13.77 -19.55
C MET A 116 13.60 15.25 -19.39
N LYS A 117 12.38 15.48 -18.90
CA LYS A 117 11.83 16.78 -18.55
C LYS A 117 11.97 17.01 -17.05
N MET A 118 11.71 18.25 -16.62
CA MET A 118 11.74 18.61 -15.21
C MET A 118 10.87 17.66 -14.35
N PRO A 119 11.39 17.15 -13.21
CA PRO A 119 10.63 16.25 -12.34
C PRO A 119 9.33 16.89 -11.86
N LYS A 120 8.23 16.13 -11.94
CA LYS A 120 6.93 16.53 -11.38
C LYS A 120 6.85 16.07 -9.92
N LYS A 121 5.95 16.66 -9.12
CA LYS A 121 5.72 16.21 -7.72
C LYS A 121 5.35 14.72 -7.61
N SER A 122 4.68 14.17 -8.62
CA SER A 122 4.30 12.75 -8.68
C SER A 122 5.46 11.83 -9.10
N GLU A 123 6.52 12.38 -9.70
CA GLU A 123 7.67 11.65 -10.24
C GLU A 123 8.96 12.40 -9.87
N PRO A 124 9.34 12.41 -8.58
CA PRO A 124 10.43 13.25 -8.08
C PRO A 124 11.80 12.84 -8.63
N LEU A 125 11.96 11.58 -9.02
CA LEU A 125 13.21 11.01 -9.55
C LEU A 125 13.21 10.92 -11.10
N GLY A 126 12.28 11.61 -11.79
CA GLY A 126 12.29 11.69 -13.26
C GLY A 126 12.04 10.33 -13.94
N PRO A 127 12.96 9.81 -14.79
CA PRO A 127 12.76 8.58 -15.57
C PRO A 127 12.83 7.29 -14.75
N TRP A 128 13.12 7.39 -13.45
CA TRP A 128 13.25 6.25 -12.55
C TRP A 128 11.90 5.86 -11.92
N VAL A 129 11.51 4.60 -12.07
CA VAL A 129 10.26 4.04 -11.55
C VAL A 129 10.57 3.07 -10.41
N ALA A 130 9.94 3.24 -9.25
CA ALA A 130 10.16 2.37 -8.11
C ALA A 130 9.67 0.93 -8.39
N LEU A 131 10.57 -0.03 -8.23
CA LEU A 131 10.24 -1.44 -8.06
C LEU A 131 9.76 -1.63 -6.62
N GLY A 132 8.62 -2.27 -6.41
CA GLY A 132 8.09 -2.53 -5.07
C GLY A 132 8.87 -3.60 -4.30
N GLY A 133 10.19 -3.42 -4.12
CA GLY A 133 11.09 -4.32 -3.41
C GLY A 133 12.57 -3.97 -3.67
N GLN A 134 13.45 -4.43 -2.78
CA GLN A 134 14.90 -4.37 -2.97
C GLN A 134 15.44 -5.67 -3.59
N ASP A 135 15.90 -5.61 -4.84
CA ASP A 135 16.68 -6.70 -5.44
C ASP A 135 18.18 -6.38 -5.24
N ASP A 136 18.80 -7.11 -4.30
CA ASP A 136 20.22 -7.01 -4.00
C ASP A 136 20.99 -8.06 -4.79
N GLU A 137 21.56 -7.62 -5.90
CA GLU A 137 22.36 -8.48 -6.75
C GLU A 137 23.78 -8.59 -6.18
N HIS A 138 24.27 -9.80 -5.92
CA HIS A 138 25.69 -9.99 -5.60
C HIS A 138 26.57 -9.63 -6.80
N PHE A 139 27.52 -8.72 -6.60
CA PHE A 139 28.42 -8.25 -7.66
C PHE A 139 29.79 -8.91 -7.57
N ILE A 140 30.49 -8.74 -6.44
CA ILE A 140 31.83 -9.31 -6.24
C ILE A 140 32.16 -9.42 -4.75
N THR A 141 33.02 -10.37 -4.42
CA THR A 141 33.63 -10.52 -3.09
C THR A 141 35.13 -10.28 -3.20
N LEU A 142 35.67 -9.48 -2.27
CA LEU A 142 37.07 -9.08 -2.23
C LEU A 142 37.69 -9.38 -0.87
N ASP A 143 38.93 -9.86 -0.88
CA ASP A 143 39.69 -10.17 0.34
C ASP A 143 40.84 -9.16 0.59
N ASN A 144 41.01 -8.17 -0.31
CA ASN A 144 42.05 -7.14 -0.21
C ASN A 144 41.48 -5.72 -0.31
N LYS A 145 41.86 -4.86 0.64
CA LYS A 145 41.47 -3.44 0.71
C LYS A 145 41.86 -2.64 -0.54
N GLN A 146 42.92 -3.03 -1.25
CA GLN A 146 43.42 -2.28 -2.41
C GLN A 146 42.49 -2.39 -3.63
N ASP A 147 41.78 -3.51 -3.77
CA ASP A 147 40.94 -3.79 -4.94
C ASP A 147 39.57 -3.10 -4.85
N VAL A 148 39.16 -2.70 -3.64
CA VAL A 148 37.86 -2.07 -3.34
C VAL A 148 37.61 -0.85 -4.21
N LYS A 149 38.61 0.03 -4.38
CA LYS A 149 38.45 1.26 -5.15
C LYS A 149 38.06 0.98 -6.60
N GLY A 150 38.73 0.01 -7.24
CA GLY A 150 38.46 -0.39 -8.61
C GLY A 150 37.09 -1.05 -8.74
N ALA A 151 36.75 -1.92 -7.79
CA ALA A 151 35.47 -2.61 -7.76
C ALA A 151 34.28 -1.67 -7.52
N ILE A 152 34.41 -0.64 -6.68
CA ILE A 152 33.37 0.40 -6.52
C ILE A 152 33.12 1.09 -7.86
N LEU A 153 34.19 1.47 -8.58
CA LEU A 153 34.06 2.15 -9.86
C LEU A 153 33.33 1.27 -10.90
N CYS A 154 33.68 -0.01 -10.94
CA CYS A 154 33.02 -1.03 -11.76
C CYS A 154 31.53 -1.19 -11.41
N ALA A 155 31.21 -1.31 -10.11
CA ALA A 155 29.83 -1.43 -9.61
C ALA A 155 29.01 -0.17 -9.94
N GLN A 156 29.59 1.02 -9.81
CA GLN A 156 28.96 2.27 -10.21
C GLN A 156 28.67 2.29 -11.71
N LEU A 157 29.62 1.88 -12.56
CA LEU A 157 29.39 1.76 -14.00
C LEU A 157 28.26 0.78 -14.33
N ALA A 158 28.18 -0.36 -13.63
CA ALA A 158 27.09 -1.32 -13.79
C ALA A 158 25.71 -0.72 -13.45
N ILE A 159 25.61 0.10 -12.40
CA ILE A 159 24.37 0.80 -12.03
C ILE A 159 24.01 1.91 -13.03
N LEU A 160 25.01 2.57 -13.59
CA LEU A 160 24.83 3.65 -14.56
C LEU A 160 24.54 3.15 -15.99
N ASN A 161 24.54 1.83 -16.22
CA ASN A 161 24.18 1.19 -17.49
C ASN A 161 23.03 0.20 -17.28
N PRO A 162 21.81 0.67 -16.95
CA PRO A 162 20.67 -0.19 -16.61
C PRO A 162 20.21 -1.12 -17.74
N SER A 163 20.57 -0.85 -19.00
CA SER A 163 20.23 -1.71 -20.14
C SER A 163 21.24 -2.84 -20.41
N THR A 164 22.36 -2.88 -19.70
CA THR A 164 23.44 -3.86 -19.89
C THR A 164 23.49 -4.81 -18.68
N ASN A 165 24.01 -6.03 -18.89
CA ASN A 165 24.20 -6.97 -17.80
C ASN A 165 25.31 -6.45 -16.85
N SER A 166 25.06 -6.52 -15.55
CA SER A 166 26.01 -6.16 -14.49
C SER A 166 27.33 -6.95 -14.56
N GLN A 167 27.29 -8.22 -14.95
CA GLN A 167 28.46 -9.11 -15.01
C GLN A 167 29.49 -8.66 -16.05
N ASP A 168 29.07 -7.91 -17.07
CA ASP A 168 29.97 -7.34 -18.09
C ASP A 168 30.88 -6.24 -17.52
N PHE A 169 30.54 -5.70 -16.35
CA PHE A 169 31.29 -4.64 -15.68
C PHE A 169 32.18 -5.15 -14.55
N LEU A 170 32.39 -6.46 -14.41
CA LEU A 170 33.33 -6.96 -13.41
C LEU A 170 34.76 -6.42 -13.63
N PRO A 171 35.57 -6.27 -12.56
CA PRO A 171 36.95 -5.83 -12.68
C PRO A 171 37.75 -6.66 -13.70
N GLY A 172 38.36 -5.98 -14.68
CA GLY A 172 39.10 -6.61 -15.79
C GLY A 172 38.28 -6.89 -17.05
N LEU A 173 36.95 -6.86 -16.97
CA LEU A 173 36.04 -6.97 -18.12
C LEU A 173 35.44 -5.62 -18.50
N ALA A 174 35.23 -4.74 -17.53
CA ALA A 174 34.64 -3.42 -17.74
C ALA A 174 35.46 -2.56 -18.72
N ASP A 175 34.79 -2.08 -19.77
CA ASP A 175 35.32 -1.00 -20.60
C ASP A 175 35.17 0.34 -19.86
N MET A 176 36.28 0.78 -19.26
CA MET A 176 36.35 2.01 -18.48
C MET A 176 36.24 3.29 -19.33
N GLU A 177 36.38 3.17 -20.67
CA GLU A 177 36.27 4.28 -21.61
C GLU A 177 34.84 4.47 -22.13
N GLN A 178 33.96 3.46 -21.92
CA GLN A 178 32.57 3.55 -22.35
C GLN A 178 31.83 4.65 -21.57
N PRO A 179 31.17 5.60 -22.26
CA PRO A 179 30.34 6.59 -21.59
C PRO A 179 29.12 5.90 -20.96
N PRO A 180 28.77 6.24 -19.70
CA PRO A 180 27.62 5.63 -19.05
C PRO A 180 26.31 6.06 -19.71
N GLN A 181 25.34 5.14 -19.76
CA GLN A 181 23.99 5.41 -20.29
C GLN A 181 23.28 6.54 -19.54
N VAL A 182 23.47 6.62 -18.21
CA VAL A 182 22.96 7.69 -17.36
C VAL A 182 24.07 8.32 -16.53
N LYS A 183 23.96 9.62 -16.24
CA LYS A 183 24.96 10.32 -15.41
C LYS A 183 24.79 10.09 -13.91
N PHE A 184 23.55 9.91 -13.45
CA PHE A 184 23.22 9.66 -12.05
C PHE A 184 22.13 8.59 -11.94
N SER A 185 22.17 7.83 -10.85
CA SER A 185 21.18 6.79 -10.56
C SER A 185 20.75 6.86 -9.08
N PRO A 186 19.46 6.65 -8.77
CA PRO A 186 18.97 6.51 -7.40
C PRO A 186 19.20 5.11 -6.82
N ASN A 187 19.58 4.12 -7.64
CA ASN A 187 19.97 2.79 -7.17
C ASN A 187 21.31 2.86 -6.45
N ALA A 188 21.52 2.02 -5.43
CA ALA A 188 22.69 2.12 -4.56
C ALA A 188 23.69 0.99 -4.81
N VAL A 189 24.98 1.29 -4.62
CA VAL A 189 26.01 0.25 -4.45
C VAL A 189 26.17 0.00 -2.95
N ARG A 190 25.96 -1.22 -2.50
CA ARG A 190 26.17 -1.62 -1.10
C ARG A 190 27.50 -2.32 -0.93
N LEU A 191 28.23 -1.95 0.12
CA LEU A 191 29.48 -2.55 0.54
C LEU A 191 29.33 -3.09 1.96
N ASP A 192 29.41 -4.40 2.11
CA ASP A 192 29.45 -5.07 3.40
C ASP A 192 30.90 -5.45 3.71
N ILE A 193 31.53 -4.67 4.59
CA ILE A 193 32.94 -4.79 4.95
C ILE A 193 33.03 -5.35 6.36
N SER A 194 33.70 -6.48 6.51
CA SER A 194 33.95 -7.13 7.80
C SER A 194 35.44 -7.28 8.04
N GLY A 195 35.91 -7.05 9.27
CA GLY A 195 37.30 -7.33 9.64
C GLY A 195 37.66 -6.86 11.04
N SER A 196 38.82 -7.32 11.52
CA SER A 196 39.31 -6.99 12.87
C SER A 196 39.60 -5.49 13.02
N GLY A 197 39.13 -4.90 14.13
CA GLY A 197 39.36 -3.50 14.47
C GLY A 197 38.51 -2.48 13.69
N LEU A 198 37.60 -2.91 12.82
CA LEU A 198 36.66 -2.00 12.15
C LEU A 198 35.54 -1.59 13.11
N PRO A 199 35.09 -0.31 13.08
CA PRO A 199 33.95 0.11 13.86
C PRO A 199 32.65 -0.47 13.28
N ASN A 200 31.69 -0.80 14.13
CA ASN A 200 30.35 -1.21 13.68
C ASN A 200 29.53 0.04 13.34
N LEU A 201 29.55 0.43 12.07
CA LEU A 201 28.91 1.65 11.57
C LEU A 201 28.28 1.39 10.20
N SER A 202 27.13 2.02 9.95
CA SER A 202 26.49 2.02 8.63
C SER A 202 26.22 3.45 8.21
N PHE A 203 26.60 3.80 6.99
CA PHE A 203 26.32 5.11 6.44
C PHE A 203 26.15 5.12 4.92
N TYR A 204 25.45 6.13 4.43
CA TYR A 204 25.21 6.37 3.01
C TYR A 204 26.04 7.57 2.54
N ASP A 205 26.91 7.38 1.54
CA ASP A 205 27.49 8.50 0.79
C ASP A 205 26.58 8.84 -0.38
N LEU A 206 26.03 10.06 -0.37
CA LEU A 206 25.15 10.52 -1.43
C LEU A 206 25.92 11.32 -2.48
N PRO A 207 25.43 11.33 -3.73
CA PRO A 207 25.93 12.22 -4.75
C PRO A 207 26.01 13.67 -4.27
N GLY A 208 27.11 14.34 -4.61
CA GLY A 208 27.30 15.73 -4.24
C GLY A 208 26.25 16.63 -4.87
N VAL A 209 25.68 17.54 -4.09
CA VAL A 209 24.69 18.49 -4.60
C VAL A 209 25.35 19.37 -5.66
N ILE A 210 24.78 19.34 -6.86
CA ILE A 210 25.20 20.14 -8.01
C ILE A 210 24.23 21.31 -8.17
N SER A 211 24.75 22.49 -8.49
CA SER A 211 23.96 23.71 -8.69
C SER A 211 23.80 24.10 -10.16
N GLN A 212 24.67 23.58 -11.03
CA GLN A 212 24.71 23.87 -12.47
C GLN A 212 25.11 22.61 -13.25
N THR A 213 24.72 22.55 -14.52
CA THR A 213 25.11 21.50 -15.47
C THR A 213 25.81 22.12 -16.67
N GLU A 214 26.71 21.36 -17.30
CA GLU A 214 27.46 21.82 -18.47
C GLU A 214 26.56 22.08 -19.68
N GLN A 215 25.45 21.32 -19.78
CA GLN A 215 24.49 21.40 -20.88
C GLN A 215 23.09 21.72 -20.36
N ASP A 216 22.32 22.51 -21.13
CA ASP A 216 20.95 22.88 -20.77
C ASP A 216 19.97 21.70 -20.78
N THR A 217 20.25 20.69 -21.61
CA THR A 217 19.50 19.41 -21.68
C THR A 217 19.58 18.60 -20.39
N GLU A 218 20.57 18.88 -19.54
CA GLU A 218 20.87 18.11 -18.33
C GLU A 218 20.35 18.76 -17.04
N ARG A 219 19.67 19.91 -17.13
CA ARG A 219 19.17 20.63 -15.94
C ARG A 219 18.30 19.78 -15.02
N TYR A 220 17.62 18.76 -15.55
CA TYR A 220 16.83 17.83 -14.74
C TYR A 220 17.68 17.05 -13.71
N LEU A 221 18.99 16.86 -13.97
CA LEU A 221 19.91 16.16 -13.06
C LEU A 221 20.12 16.89 -11.74
N VAL A 222 20.08 18.23 -11.76
CA VAL A 222 20.13 19.03 -10.52
C VAL A 222 18.98 18.64 -9.61
N ASN A 223 17.76 18.63 -10.15
CA ASN A 223 16.58 18.25 -9.38
C ASN A 223 16.58 16.77 -8.99
N LEU A 224 17.08 15.88 -9.85
CA LEU A 224 17.23 14.46 -9.53
C LEU A 224 18.13 14.27 -8.30
N VAL A 225 19.31 14.88 -8.30
CA VAL A 225 20.26 14.80 -7.17
C VAL A 225 19.68 15.47 -5.93
N GLU A 226 19.06 16.65 -6.06
CA GLU A 226 18.41 17.31 -4.92
C GLU A 226 17.29 16.44 -4.31
N ASN A 227 16.44 15.83 -5.14
CA ASN A 227 15.33 15.02 -4.67
C ASN A 227 15.83 13.71 -4.07
N LEU A 228 16.85 13.09 -4.65
CA LEU A 228 17.52 11.94 -4.05
C LEU A 228 18.05 12.27 -2.65
N VAL A 229 18.75 13.38 -2.48
CA VAL A 229 19.22 13.83 -1.16
C VAL A 229 18.05 14.11 -0.22
N LYS A 230 16.97 14.75 -0.70
CA LYS A 230 15.77 14.99 0.11
C LYS A 230 15.13 13.68 0.56
N ASP A 231 15.07 12.65 -0.27
CA ASP A 231 14.45 11.36 0.07
C ASP A 231 15.16 10.68 1.25
N TYR A 232 16.50 10.69 1.27
CA TYR A 232 17.28 10.16 2.39
C TYR A 232 17.26 11.07 3.62
N VAL A 233 17.36 12.38 3.42
CA VAL A 233 17.37 13.34 4.54
C VAL A 233 16.00 13.45 5.19
N SER A 234 14.89 13.24 4.47
CA SER A 234 13.53 13.35 5.02
C SER A 234 13.18 12.27 6.04
N GLN A 235 13.95 11.19 6.10
CA GLN A 235 13.74 10.09 7.03
C GLN A 235 13.97 10.56 8.49
N GLU A 236 13.00 10.33 9.37
CA GLU A 236 13.04 10.82 10.77
C GLU A 236 14.19 10.21 11.58
N HIS A 237 14.55 8.95 11.30
CA HIS A 237 15.64 8.22 11.95
C HIS A 237 16.98 8.30 11.18
N CYS A 238 17.17 9.32 10.35
CA CYS A 238 18.44 9.54 9.65
C CYS A 238 19.27 10.63 10.32
N ILE A 239 20.46 10.30 10.86
CA ILE A 239 21.47 11.29 11.24
C ILE A 239 22.10 11.84 9.96
N VAL A 240 22.10 13.16 9.82
CA VAL A 240 22.66 13.82 8.65
C VAL A 240 24.06 14.34 8.97
N LEU A 241 25.05 13.93 8.18
CA LEU A 241 26.42 14.40 8.27
C LEU A 241 26.67 15.44 7.17
N LEU A 242 26.57 16.72 7.53
CA LEU A 242 26.69 17.84 6.59
C LEU A 242 28.14 18.29 6.46
N THR A 243 28.74 18.08 5.30
CA THR A 243 30.13 18.47 5.01
C THR A 243 30.24 19.88 4.41
N LEU A 244 31.11 20.71 4.97
CA LEU A 244 31.37 22.09 4.53
C LEU A 244 32.89 22.37 4.49
N PRO A 245 33.45 22.92 3.41
CA PRO A 245 34.87 23.24 3.34
C PRO A 245 35.19 24.57 4.05
N MET A 246 36.34 24.64 4.72
CA MET A 246 36.87 25.82 5.40
C MET A 246 37.64 26.76 4.45
N THR A 247 37.12 27.00 3.24
CA THR A 247 37.81 27.77 2.19
C THR A 247 36.96 28.87 1.58
N GLY A 248 35.80 29.17 2.16
CA GLY A 248 34.87 30.17 1.65
C GLY A 248 33.70 30.40 2.58
N ASP A 249 32.69 31.13 2.11
CA ASP A 249 31.52 31.46 2.92
C ASP A 249 30.60 30.23 3.11
N ALA A 250 30.36 29.87 4.37
CA ALA A 250 29.44 28.80 4.76
C ALA A 250 27.97 29.06 4.33
N THR A 251 27.62 30.30 3.97
CA THR A 251 26.28 30.66 3.48
C THR A 251 25.93 30.04 2.13
N ASN A 252 26.92 29.75 1.27
CA ASN A 252 26.70 29.36 -0.13
C ASN A 252 26.50 27.85 -0.33
N SER A 253 26.24 27.08 0.73
CA SER A 253 26.07 25.64 0.60
C SER A 253 24.66 25.25 0.18
N SER A 254 24.54 24.60 -0.98
CA SER A 254 23.26 24.09 -1.49
C SER A 254 22.78 22.90 -0.64
N ALA A 255 23.71 22.03 -0.23
CA ALA A 255 23.47 20.96 0.73
C ALA A 255 22.91 21.50 2.07
N ALA A 256 23.53 22.54 2.65
CA ALA A 256 23.04 23.13 3.89
C ALA A 256 21.62 23.71 3.73
N ARG A 257 21.32 24.32 2.57
CA ARG A 257 19.99 24.82 2.23
C ARG A 257 18.94 23.69 2.19
N ILE A 258 19.27 22.55 1.58
CA ILE A 258 18.37 21.38 1.51
C ILE A 258 18.05 20.88 2.91
N VAL A 259 19.08 20.66 3.74
CA VAL A 259 18.91 20.17 5.12
C VAL A 259 18.04 21.13 5.95
N ARG A 260 18.23 22.44 5.82
CA ARG A 260 17.40 23.45 6.50
C ARG A 260 15.97 23.52 6.01
N GLY A 261 15.72 23.17 4.75
CA GLY A 261 14.39 23.15 4.16
C GLY A 261 13.51 21.99 4.67
N ILE A 262 14.12 20.98 5.29
CA ILE A 262 13.42 19.79 5.79
C ILE A 262 13.16 19.94 7.29
N LYS A 263 11.89 19.82 7.68
CA LYS A 263 11.45 19.93 9.08
C LYS A 263 12.11 18.83 9.93
N GLY A 264 12.71 19.20 11.05
CA GLY A 264 13.32 18.24 11.98
C GLY A 264 14.71 17.73 11.57
N ALA A 265 15.20 18.06 10.36
CA ALA A 265 16.51 17.59 9.90
C ALA A 265 17.67 18.28 10.62
N LYS A 266 17.54 19.59 10.88
CA LYS A 266 18.55 20.42 11.56
C LYS A 266 18.93 19.88 12.95
N GLU A 267 17.94 19.39 13.69
CA GLU A 267 18.07 18.84 15.05
C GLU A 267 18.84 17.52 15.10
N ARG A 268 18.85 16.77 13.99
CA ARG A 268 19.56 15.48 13.83
C ARG A 268 20.72 15.57 12.85
N THR A 269 21.23 16.79 12.61
CA THR A 269 22.39 17.04 11.76
C THR A 269 23.64 17.29 12.59
N LEU A 270 24.75 16.67 12.19
CA LEU A 270 26.11 16.95 12.63
C LEU A 270 26.88 17.61 11.48
N GLY A 271 27.51 18.74 11.75
CA GLY A 271 28.32 19.45 10.76
C GLY A 271 29.77 18.99 10.78
N VAL A 272 30.38 18.85 9.61
CA VAL A 272 31.79 18.51 9.44
C VAL A 272 32.47 19.56 8.60
N LEU A 273 33.37 20.30 9.21
CA LEU A 273 34.24 21.27 8.56
C LEU A 273 35.47 20.55 8.00
N THR A 274 35.68 20.66 6.70
CA THR A 274 36.75 19.98 5.96
C THR A 274 37.72 20.98 5.35
N LYS A 275 38.86 20.49 4.84
CA LYS A 275 39.91 21.32 4.21
C LYS A 275 40.41 22.50 5.07
N PRO A 276 40.65 22.31 6.39
CA PRO A 276 41.17 23.36 7.26
C PRO A 276 42.56 23.85 6.83
N ASP A 277 43.31 23.02 6.10
CA ASP A 277 44.64 23.29 5.54
C ASP A 277 44.63 24.31 4.39
N ARG A 278 43.47 24.56 3.79
CA ARG A 278 43.29 25.50 2.68
C ARG A 278 42.69 26.83 3.12
N HIS A 279 42.50 27.03 4.42
CA HIS A 279 42.07 28.31 4.98
C HIS A 279 43.13 29.38 4.68
N PRO A 280 42.79 30.52 4.08
CA PRO A 280 43.75 31.57 3.75
C PRO A 280 44.43 32.11 5.01
N PRO A 281 45.77 32.26 5.03
CA PRO A 281 46.50 32.70 6.24
C PRO A 281 46.21 34.17 6.61
N ASP A 282 45.64 34.93 5.68
CA ASP A 282 45.23 36.33 5.80
C ASP A 282 43.78 36.50 6.30
N GLU A 283 42.99 35.43 6.36
CA GLU A 283 41.61 35.46 6.87
C GLU A 283 41.51 35.06 8.34
N THR A 284 40.69 35.80 9.10
CA THR A 284 40.39 35.52 10.51
C THR A 284 39.50 34.29 10.68
N PHE A 285 39.63 33.58 11.80
CA PHE A 285 38.80 32.42 12.14
C PHE A 285 37.40 32.78 12.69
N ASP A 286 37.02 34.06 12.75
CA ASP A 286 35.78 34.55 13.39
C ASP A 286 34.52 33.82 12.90
N GLN A 287 34.34 33.68 11.58
CA GLN A 287 33.20 32.95 11.01
C GLN A 287 33.15 31.50 11.51
N TRP A 288 34.30 30.83 11.56
CA TRP A 288 34.40 29.42 11.96
C TRP A 288 34.21 29.27 13.46
N HIS A 289 34.70 30.21 14.26
CA HIS A 289 34.45 30.27 15.70
C HIS A 289 32.94 30.41 15.98
N GLU A 290 32.25 31.33 15.31
CA GLU A 290 30.80 31.51 15.44
C GLU A 290 30.00 30.27 15.01
N ILE A 291 30.48 29.52 14.01
CA ILE A 291 29.87 28.26 13.58
C ILE A 291 30.09 27.14 14.62
N LEU A 292 31.32 27.02 15.15
CA LEU A 292 31.69 26.00 16.14
C LEU A 292 30.96 26.20 17.49
N ASP A 293 30.85 27.44 17.94
CA ASP A 293 30.06 27.83 19.13
C ASP A 293 28.54 27.69 18.90
N GLY A 294 28.11 27.62 17.63
CA GLY A 294 26.70 27.51 17.25
C GLY A 294 25.95 28.84 17.27
N SER A 295 26.66 29.96 17.36
CA SER A 295 26.14 31.32 17.19
C SER A 295 25.62 31.55 15.76
N LYS A 296 26.33 31.02 14.75
CA LYS A 296 25.88 30.96 13.36
C LYS A 296 25.70 29.51 12.91
N PHE A 297 24.82 29.32 11.93
CA PHE A 297 24.54 28.02 11.33
C PHE A 297 24.18 26.85 12.27
N LYS A 298 23.77 27.11 13.52
CA LYS A 298 23.48 26.12 14.57
C LYS A 298 22.90 24.80 14.05
N LEU A 299 23.52 23.68 14.42
CA LEU A 299 23.04 22.32 14.15
C LEU A 299 22.79 21.59 15.47
N GLY A 300 21.95 20.55 15.45
CA GLY A 300 21.58 19.80 16.67
C GLY A 300 22.74 19.08 17.34
N HIS A 301 23.71 18.59 16.56
CA HIS A 301 24.90 17.91 17.07
C HIS A 301 26.20 18.73 16.95
N GLY A 302 26.06 20.04 16.66
CA GLY A 302 27.20 20.96 16.50
C GLY A 302 28.08 20.64 15.30
N TYR A 303 29.32 21.11 15.36
CA TYR A 303 30.31 21.00 14.29
C TYR A 303 31.60 20.32 14.77
N TYR A 304 32.23 19.57 13.87
CA TYR A 304 33.55 18.94 14.04
C TYR A 304 34.48 19.38 12.92
N VAL A 305 35.79 19.44 13.18
CA VAL A 305 36.78 19.83 12.17
C VAL A 305 37.68 18.64 11.88
N ILE A 306 37.83 18.30 10.61
CA ILE A 306 38.71 17.21 10.18
C ILE A 306 39.71 17.69 9.13
N ARG A 307 40.92 17.12 9.18
CA ARG A 307 41.90 17.31 8.13
C ARG A 307 42.07 16.02 7.36
N ASN A 308 41.64 16.04 6.11
CA ASN A 308 41.86 14.94 5.20
C ASN A 308 43.26 15.01 4.58
N ASN A 309 43.91 13.86 4.41
CA ASN A 309 45.21 13.81 3.73
C ASN A 309 45.01 14.07 2.22
N PRO A 310 45.70 15.06 1.63
CA PRO A 310 45.66 15.31 0.19
C PRO A 310 46.24 14.13 -0.61
N ASN A 311 47.20 13.39 -0.03
CA ASN A 311 47.84 12.26 -0.66
C ASN A 311 47.06 10.97 -0.38
N SER A 312 46.44 10.40 -1.42
CA SER A 312 45.66 9.17 -1.32
C SER A 312 46.52 7.91 -1.06
N LEU A 313 47.83 8.00 -1.28
CA LEU A 313 48.81 6.91 -1.08
C LEU A 313 49.20 6.71 0.39
N VAL A 314 48.91 7.68 1.27
CA VAL A 314 49.27 7.59 2.68
C VAL A 314 48.37 6.60 3.40
N SER A 315 48.97 5.80 4.29
CA SER A 315 48.23 4.84 5.13
C SER A 315 47.33 5.58 6.12
N HIS A 316 46.23 4.95 6.52
CA HIS A 316 45.29 5.55 7.46
C HIS A 316 45.96 5.90 8.79
N THR A 317 46.82 5.02 9.32
CA THR A 317 47.55 5.26 10.57
C THR A 317 48.48 6.46 10.49
N GLN A 318 49.18 6.65 9.37
CA GLN A 318 50.05 7.80 9.16
C GLN A 318 49.23 9.08 8.99
N ALA A 319 48.11 9.03 8.26
CA ALA A 319 47.21 10.17 8.09
C ALA A 319 46.65 10.68 9.43
N ARG A 320 46.35 9.79 10.39
CA ARG A 320 45.90 10.16 11.73
C ARG A 320 46.97 10.90 12.52
N LYS A 321 48.22 10.44 12.45
CA LYS A 321 49.35 11.13 13.10
C LYS A 321 49.59 12.52 12.51
N GLU A 322 49.51 12.65 11.18
CA GLU A 322 49.66 13.95 10.51
C GLU A 322 48.52 14.92 10.85
N GLU A 323 47.29 14.40 11.00
CA GLU A 323 46.13 15.15 11.47
C GLU A 323 46.32 15.66 12.91
N GLU A 324 46.80 14.80 13.81
CA GLU A 324 47.10 15.17 15.20
C GLU A 324 48.20 16.24 15.29
N ILE A 325 49.28 16.09 14.54
CA ILE A 325 50.36 17.08 14.47
C ILE A 325 49.84 18.44 13.95
N PHE A 326 48.93 18.42 12.98
CA PHE A 326 48.32 19.64 12.44
C PHE A 326 47.51 20.40 13.48
N PHE A 327 46.61 19.70 14.18
CA PHE A 327 45.78 20.30 15.22
C PHE A 327 46.57 20.66 16.48
N SER A 328 47.78 20.12 16.64
CA SER A 328 48.73 20.52 17.69
C SER A 328 49.46 21.84 17.39
N SER A 329 49.29 22.43 16.21
CA SER A 329 49.95 23.69 15.85
C SER A 329 49.33 24.92 16.55
N SER A 330 50.09 26.02 16.59
CA SER A 330 49.76 27.22 17.39
C SER A 330 48.47 27.93 17.00
N LEU A 331 48.00 27.76 15.76
CA LEU A 331 46.74 28.37 15.28
C LEU A 331 45.52 27.70 15.92
N TRP A 332 45.52 26.36 15.96
CA TRP A 332 44.40 25.56 16.49
C TRP A 332 44.38 25.53 18.02
N THR A 333 45.55 25.63 18.64
CA THR A 333 45.72 25.61 20.10
C THR A 333 45.59 26.98 20.76
N ARG A 334 45.55 28.08 20.00
CA ARG A 334 45.30 29.44 20.53
C ARG A 334 43.91 29.95 20.20
N ASP A 335 43.59 30.07 18.91
CA ASP A 335 42.39 30.79 18.46
C ASP A 335 41.12 29.94 18.57
N LEU A 336 41.24 28.61 18.46
CA LEU A 336 40.13 27.66 18.55
C LEU A 336 40.32 26.60 19.65
N ALA A 337 41.14 26.91 20.66
CA ALA A 337 41.52 25.97 21.73
C ALA A 337 40.30 25.40 22.49
N ALA A 338 39.24 26.19 22.63
CA ALA A 338 38.01 25.82 23.33
C ALA A 338 37.27 24.64 22.68
N PHE A 339 37.55 24.31 21.42
CA PHE A 339 36.87 23.27 20.64
C PHE A 339 37.78 22.08 20.31
N HIS A 340 38.91 21.92 21.01
CA HIS A 340 39.89 20.85 20.75
C HIS A 340 39.27 19.44 20.83
N ASP A 341 38.23 19.25 21.65
CA ASP A 341 37.47 18.00 21.75
C ASP A 341 36.74 17.61 20.46
N ARG A 342 36.60 18.55 19.52
CA ARG A 342 35.87 18.41 18.25
C ARG A 342 36.80 18.33 17.02
N PHE A 343 38.11 18.31 17.24
CA PHE A 343 39.09 18.26 16.15
C PHE A 343 39.62 16.84 15.94
N GLY A 344 39.74 16.48 14.67
CA GLY A 344 40.28 15.19 14.26
C GLY A 344 39.22 14.14 13.98
N THR A 345 39.57 13.18 13.14
CA THR A 345 38.61 12.16 12.68
C THR A 345 38.28 11.14 13.77
N THR A 346 39.20 10.86 14.70
CA THR A 346 38.95 9.94 15.83
C THR A 346 37.82 10.47 16.72
N GLN A 347 37.86 11.77 17.06
CA GLN A 347 36.81 12.42 17.84
C GLN A 347 35.46 12.39 17.13
N LEU A 348 35.46 12.62 15.82
CA LEU A 348 34.27 12.49 14.99
C LEU A 348 33.71 11.06 14.98
N GLN A 349 34.55 10.03 14.83
CA GLN A 349 34.12 8.63 14.85
C GLN A 349 33.50 8.25 16.20
N THR A 350 34.10 8.67 17.32
CA THR A 350 33.54 8.43 18.65
C THR A 350 32.19 9.12 18.81
N ALA A 351 32.06 10.38 18.38
CA ALA A 351 30.81 11.12 18.45
C ALA A 351 29.71 10.49 17.58
N LEU A 352 30.03 10.07 16.35
CA LEU A 352 29.08 9.40 15.46
C LEU A 352 28.62 8.06 16.02
N SER A 353 29.52 7.30 16.65
CA SER A 353 29.18 6.01 17.26
C SER A 353 28.19 6.19 18.42
N ASP A 354 28.44 7.15 19.31
CA ASP A 354 27.53 7.47 20.42
C ASP A 354 26.17 8.01 19.94
N LEU A 355 26.16 8.86 18.91
CA LEU A 355 24.92 9.36 18.31
C LEU A 355 24.09 8.23 17.68
N LEU A 356 24.73 7.37 16.89
CA LEU A 356 24.06 6.22 16.27
C LEU A 356 23.50 5.28 17.34
N MET A 357 24.26 5.00 18.41
CA MET A 357 23.81 4.16 19.50
C MET A 357 22.55 4.71 20.18
N ARG A 358 22.56 6.00 20.55
CA ARG A 358 21.39 6.65 21.17
C ARG A 358 20.18 6.62 20.26
N GLN A 359 20.39 6.83 18.96
CA GLN A 359 19.30 6.79 17.98
C GLN A 359 18.72 5.38 17.84
N ILE A 360 19.57 4.35 17.74
CA ILE A 360 19.13 2.96 17.67
C ILE A 360 18.29 2.62 18.90
N LEU A 361 18.81 2.88 20.10
CA LEU A 361 18.11 2.61 21.35
C LEU A 361 16.78 3.37 21.46
N GLY A 362 16.72 4.62 20.99
CA GLY A 362 15.50 5.43 20.99
C GLY A 362 14.45 4.93 19.99
N SER A 363 14.87 4.42 18.82
CA SER A 363 13.96 3.93 17.78
C SER A 363 13.50 2.49 17.97
N LEU A 364 14.27 1.66 18.69
CA LEU A 364 14.05 0.22 18.77
C LEU A 364 12.66 -0.17 19.30
N PRO A 365 12.10 0.48 20.35
CA PRO A 365 10.74 0.16 20.81
C PRO A 365 9.67 0.43 19.75
N SER A 366 9.83 1.49 18.97
CA SER A 366 8.92 1.84 17.87
C SER A 366 9.02 0.83 16.73
N ILE A 367 10.25 0.42 16.38
CA ILE A 367 10.50 -0.61 15.37
C ILE A 367 9.84 -1.91 15.78
N ILE A 368 10.07 -2.40 17.00
CA ILE A 368 9.44 -3.63 17.53
C ILE A 368 7.92 -3.54 17.45
N ALA A 369 7.32 -2.45 17.94
CA ALA A 369 5.87 -2.27 17.90
C ALA A 369 5.30 -2.25 16.47
N GLN A 370 6.03 -1.66 15.51
CA GLN A 370 5.63 -1.64 14.09
C GLN A 370 5.71 -3.03 13.47
N ILE A 371 6.77 -3.80 13.78
CA ILE A 371 6.94 -5.18 13.34
C ILE A 371 5.82 -6.06 13.89
N ASP A 372 5.58 -6.03 15.21
CA ASP A 372 4.54 -6.84 15.86
C ASP A 372 3.15 -6.53 15.31
N LYS A 373 2.84 -5.25 15.11
CA LYS A 373 1.58 -4.82 14.51
C LYS A 373 1.40 -5.37 13.09
N LYS A 374 2.46 -5.34 12.26
CA LYS A 374 2.42 -5.86 10.90
C LYS A 374 2.35 -7.38 10.86
N SER A 375 3.13 -8.06 11.70
CA SER A 375 3.06 -9.52 11.85
C SER A 375 1.64 -9.94 12.18
N LYS A 376 1.02 -9.30 13.17
CA LYS A 376 -0.36 -9.61 13.57
C LYS A 376 -1.36 -9.41 12.42
N ALA A 377 -1.23 -8.33 11.66
CA ALA A 377 -2.10 -8.07 10.51
C ALA A 377 -1.93 -9.15 9.41
N ILE A 378 -0.69 -9.57 9.15
CA ILE A 378 -0.39 -10.66 8.22
C ILE A 378 -0.95 -11.98 8.75
N ASP A 379 -0.81 -12.28 10.05
CA ASP A 379 -1.35 -13.49 10.66
C ASP A 379 -2.89 -13.52 10.58
N GLU A 380 -3.56 -12.38 10.79
CA GLU A 380 -5.02 -12.23 10.60
C GLU A 380 -5.43 -12.47 9.14
N GLU A 381 -4.66 -11.95 8.16
CA GLU A 381 -4.90 -12.19 6.74
C GLU A 381 -4.67 -13.66 6.35
N LEU A 382 -3.59 -14.27 6.83
CA LEU A 382 -3.28 -15.68 6.60
C LEU A 382 -4.35 -16.61 7.18
N GLN A 383 -5.01 -16.24 8.27
CA GLN A 383 -6.15 -16.99 8.82
C GLN A 383 -7.39 -16.96 7.92
N THR A 384 -7.53 -15.97 7.04
CA THR A 384 -8.62 -15.95 6.05
C THR A 384 -8.37 -16.92 4.90
N LEU A 385 -7.11 -17.30 4.67
CA LEU A 385 -6.78 -18.25 3.62
C LEU A 385 -7.21 -19.65 4.05
N PRO A 386 -7.75 -20.45 3.11
CA PRO A 386 -8.07 -21.84 3.41
C PRO A 386 -6.78 -22.59 3.77
N ASN A 387 -6.90 -23.54 4.69
CA ASN A 387 -5.78 -24.44 5.02
C ASN A 387 -5.23 -25.05 3.73
N PRO A 388 -3.89 -25.17 3.59
CA PRO A 388 -3.30 -25.84 2.44
C PRO A 388 -3.92 -27.24 2.30
N PRO A 389 -4.11 -27.75 1.07
CA PRO A 389 -4.61 -29.10 0.88
C PRO A 389 -3.63 -30.07 1.54
N THR A 390 -3.98 -30.55 2.74
CA THR A 390 -3.31 -31.69 3.38
C THR A 390 -3.29 -32.87 2.42
N GLU A 391 -2.36 -33.80 2.62
CA GLU A 391 -2.16 -35.00 1.78
C GLU A 391 -3.44 -35.77 1.43
N ASP A 392 -4.49 -35.63 2.23
CA ASP A 392 -5.79 -36.28 2.04
C ASP A 392 -6.84 -35.38 1.35
N VAL A 393 -6.59 -35.06 0.09
CA VAL A 393 -7.49 -34.28 -0.80
C VAL A 393 -8.89 -34.89 -0.88
N GLN A 394 -9.01 -36.22 -0.75
CA GLN A 394 -10.29 -36.93 -0.80
C GLN A 394 -11.20 -36.55 0.36
N ARG A 395 -10.65 -36.45 1.57
CA ARG A 395 -11.41 -36.05 2.77
C ARG A 395 -11.93 -34.61 2.68
N ILE A 396 -11.15 -33.70 2.09
CA ILE A 396 -11.55 -32.30 1.87
C ILE A 396 -12.68 -32.22 0.86
N LEU A 397 -12.56 -32.92 -0.28
CA LEU A 397 -13.61 -32.99 -1.30
C LEU A 397 -14.90 -33.58 -0.72
N TRP A 398 -14.79 -34.65 0.07
CA TRP A 398 -15.96 -35.24 0.72
C TRP A 398 -16.62 -34.27 1.69
N ALA A 399 -15.84 -33.59 2.56
CA ALA A 399 -16.36 -32.58 3.48
C ALA A 399 -17.07 -31.42 2.76
N LYS A 400 -16.47 -30.89 1.68
CA LYS A 400 -17.07 -29.82 0.86
C LYS A 400 -18.34 -30.28 0.13
N THR A 401 -18.35 -31.52 -0.37
CA THR A 401 -19.53 -32.10 -1.02
C THR A 401 -20.67 -32.31 -0.02
N SER A 402 -20.36 -32.81 1.17
CA SER A 402 -21.34 -32.96 2.26
C SER A 402 -21.85 -31.62 2.80
N ASP A 403 -21.00 -30.59 2.86
CA ASP A 403 -21.44 -29.24 3.23
C ASP A 403 -22.39 -28.64 2.17
N LEU A 404 -22.09 -28.82 0.88
CA LEU A 404 -22.98 -28.41 -0.22
C LEU A 404 -24.31 -29.17 -0.14
N GLU A 405 -24.26 -30.49 0.07
CA GLU A 405 -25.44 -31.32 0.25
C GLU A 405 -26.29 -30.83 1.43
N ARG A 406 -25.68 -30.51 2.57
CA ARG A 406 -26.37 -29.93 3.73
C ARG A 406 -27.03 -28.59 3.38
N LYS A 407 -26.30 -27.66 2.75
CA LYS A 407 -26.83 -26.34 2.34
C LYS A 407 -28.02 -26.48 1.40
N ILE A 408 -27.94 -27.39 0.42
CA ILE A 408 -29.05 -27.67 -0.50
C ILE A 408 -30.26 -28.19 0.28
N HIS A 409 -30.09 -29.17 1.16
CA HIS A 409 -31.20 -29.67 1.99
C HIS A 409 -31.81 -28.58 2.88
N GLU A 410 -30.98 -27.71 3.47
CA GLU A 410 -31.46 -26.56 4.27
C GLU A 410 -32.31 -25.58 3.44
N LEU A 411 -31.96 -25.35 2.17
CA LEU A 411 -32.72 -24.49 1.26
C LEU A 411 -34.06 -25.09 0.82
N PHE A 412 -34.12 -26.42 0.63
CA PHE A 412 -35.32 -27.12 0.17
C PHE A 412 -36.28 -27.46 1.32
N ASP A 413 -35.79 -28.01 2.43
CA ASP A 413 -36.62 -28.50 3.53
C ASP A 413 -36.84 -27.46 4.65
N GLY A 414 -35.96 -26.45 4.72
CA GLY A 414 -35.88 -25.52 5.84
C GLY A 414 -35.23 -26.17 7.06
N THR A 415 -34.59 -25.38 7.92
CA THR A 415 -34.00 -25.91 9.16
C THR A 415 -35.09 -26.33 10.16
N PRO A 416 -35.04 -27.54 10.76
CA PRO A 416 -35.88 -27.88 11.90
C PRO A 416 -35.33 -27.16 13.15
N GLY A 417 -35.62 -25.86 13.26
CA GLY A 417 -35.26 -25.05 14.42
C GLY A 417 -36.32 -25.16 15.51
N ILE A 418 -35.89 -25.55 16.71
CA ILE A 418 -36.69 -25.51 17.93
C ILE A 418 -37.20 -24.08 18.16
N ASP A 419 -38.49 -23.99 18.49
CA ASP A 419 -39.29 -22.81 18.77
C ASP A 419 -38.50 -21.62 19.33
N ASN A 420 -38.41 -20.54 18.53
CA ASN A 420 -38.27 -19.17 19.02
C ASN A 420 -38.70 -18.17 17.93
N GLY A 421 -40.02 -17.98 17.82
CA GLY A 421 -40.68 -16.68 17.61
C GLY A 421 -40.40 -15.81 16.37
N SER A 422 -39.46 -16.12 15.50
CA SER A 422 -39.23 -15.40 14.25
C SER A 422 -39.32 -16.36 13.07
N SER A 423 -40.29 -16.10 12.19
CA SER A 423 -40.62 -16.85 10.98
C SER A 423 -39.43 -17.54 10.33
N GLN A 424 -39.36 -18.86 10.52
CA GLN A 424 -38.43 -19.75 9.85
C GLN A 424 -38.51 -19.52 8.34
N ARG A 425 -37.43 -19.04 7.74
CA ARG A 425 -37.30 -18.89 6.30
C ARG A 425 -37.42 -20.29 5.67
N LYS A 426 -38.56 -20.57 5.02
CA LYS A 426 -38.65 -21.58 3.96
C LYS A 426 -38.60 -20.86 2.61
N PRO A 427 -37.43 -20.34 2.19
CA PRO A 427 -37.35 -19.36 1.10
C PRO A 427 -37.91 -19.91 -0.21
N LEU A 428 -37.58 -21.16 -0.55
CA LEU A 428 -38.05 -21.79 -1.79
C LEU A 428 -39.54 -22.10 -1.72
N GLN A 429 -40.00 -22.73 -0.63
CA GLN A 429 -41.40 -23.14 -0.52
C GLN A 429 -42.35 -21.94 -0.41
N GLU A 430 -41.97 -20.86 0.27
CA GLU A 430 -42.74 -19.63 0.32
C GLU A 430 -42.79 -18.90 -1.03
N GLN A 431 -41.67 -18.78 -1.73
CA GLN A 431 -41.63 -18.15 -3.04
C GLN A 431 -42.37 -18.98 -4.09
N TRP A 432 -42.20 -20.30 -4.07
CA TRP A 432 -42.94 -21.21 -4.93
C TRP A 432 -44.45 -21.17 -4.64
N ASN A 433 -44.86 -21.16 -3.37
CA ASN A 433 -46.26 -21.03 -2.99
C ASN A 433 -46.89 -19.72 -3.51
N LYS A 434 -46.14 -18.61 -3.58
CA LYS A 434 -46.62 -17.37 -4.20
C LYS A 434 -46.90 -17.57 -5.70
N ILE A 435 -45.97 -18.20 -6.43
CA ILE A 435 -46.14 -18.52 -7.84
C ILE A 435 -47.37 -19.44 -8.07
N VAL A 436 -47.60 -20.41 -7.17
CA VAL A 436 -48.77 -21.30 -7.21
C VAL A 436 -50.07 -20.50 -6.99
N MET A 437 -50.10 -19.58 -6.02
CA MET A 437 -51.27 -18.74 -5.76
C MET A 437 -51.58 -17.82 -6.95
N ASP A 438 -50.56 -17.34 -7.64
CA ASP A 438 -50.72 -16.51 -8.84
C ASP A 438 -51.24 -17.33 -10.03
N LEU A 439 -50.76 -18.57 -10.21
CA LEU A 439 -51.31 -19.49 -11.20
C LEU A 439 -52.79 -19.77 -10.93
N GLN A 440 -53.17 -20.05 -9.68
CA GLN A 440 -54.58 -20.26 -9.30
C GLN A 440 -55.44 -19.03 -9.64
N THR A 441 -54.92 -17.83 -9.36
CA THR A 441 -55.59 -16.57 -9.66
C THR A 441 -55.69 -16.33 -11.18
N ALA A 442 -54.64 -16.64 -11.94
CA ALA A 442 -54.61 -16.52 -13.39
C ALA A 442 -55.58 -17.49 -14.07
N LEU A 443 -55.64 -18.74 -13.62
CA LEU A 443 -56.61 -19.75 -14.10
C LEU A 443 -58.05 -19.31 -13.82
N ALA A 444 -58.32 -18.72 -12.65
CA ALA A 444 -59.65 -18.19 -12.34
C ALA A 444 -60.04 -16.99 -13.23
N LYS A 445 -59.08 -16.09 -13.53
CA LYS A 445 -59.30 -14.90 -14.36
C LYS A 445 -59.46 -15.21 -15.86
N THR A 446 -58.73 -16.20 -16.37
CA THR A 446 -58.68 -16.53 -17.81
C THR A 446 -59.75 -17.54 -18.25
N ARG A 447 -60.50 -18.07 -17.28
CA ARG A 447 -61.62 -18.99 -17.54
C ARG A 447 -62.58 -18.38 -18.58
N PRO A 448 -62.95 -19.13 -19.63
CA PRO A 448 -63.80 -18.59 -20.68
C PRO A 448 -65.20 -18.21 -20.17
N ILE A 449 -65.68 -17.04 -20.57
CA ILE A 449 -67.00 -16.52 -20.21
C ILE A 449 -67.85 -16.45 -21.49
N LEU A 450 -69.14 -16.78 -21.35
CA LEU A 450 -70.12 -16.64 -22.43
C LEU A 450 -70.43 -15.16 -22.66
N ASP A 451 -70.23 -14.69 -23.89
CA ASP A 451 -70.63 -13.34 -24.28
C ASP A 451 -72.08 -13.38 -24.83
N VAL A 452 -73.00 -12.81 -24.07
CA VAL A 452 -74.45 -12.79 -24.37
C VAL A 452 -74.84 -11.49 -25.10
N ALA A 453 -73.92 -10.54 -25.24
CA ALA A 453 -74.21 -9.27 -25.89
C ALA A 453 -74.42 -9.45 -27.41
N ALA A 454 -75.54 -8.95 -27.93
CA ALA A 454 -75.75 -8.79 -29.36
C ALA A 454 -74.85 -7.66 -29.87
N GLN A 455 -74.34 -7.77 -31.11
CA GLN A 455 -73.40 -6.81 -31.73
C GLN A 455 -73.88 -5.35 -31.80
N LYS A 456 -75.09 -5.02 -31.32
CA LYS A 456 -75.66 -3.67 -31.30
C LYS A 456 -75.60 -2.94 -29.95
N ASP A 457 -75.12 -3.59 -28.88
CA ASP A 457 -75.09 -2.96 -27.55
C ASP A 457 -73.71 -2.39 -27.17
N ASN A 458 -72.74 -2.42 -28.09
CA ASN A 458 -71.32 -2.08 -27.83
C ASN A 458 -70.84 -0.78 -28.49
N GLU A 459 -71.70 0.03 -29.10
CA GLU A 459 -71.31 1.31 -29.73
C GLU A 459 -71.35 2.54 -28.79
N ASP A 460 -71.84 2.42 -27.54
CA ASP A 460 -72.02 3.58 -26.66
C ASP A 460 -70.99 3.75 -25.53
N LEU A 461 -69.83 3.09 -25.59
CA LEU A 461 -68.74 3.33 -24.63
C LEU A 461 -67.37 3.34 -25.31
N ALA A 462 -67.18 4.30 -26.22
CA ALA A 462 -65.87 4.74 -26.63
C ALA A 462 -65.71 6.24 -26.33
N GLU A 463 -65.31 6.59 -25.11
CA GLU A 463 -64.64 7.87 -24.87
C GLU A 463 -63.41 7.71 -23.96
N VAL A 464 -62.33 8.26 -24.51
CA VAL A 464 -60.99 8.55 -24.03
C VAL A 464 -60.95 9.16 -22.62
N VAL A 465 -60.09 8.68 -21.71
CA VAL A 465 -59.30 9.57 -20.83
C VAL A 465 -57.97 8.90 -20.43
N ASP A 466 -56.91 9.66 -20.65
CA ASP A 466 -55.53 9.46 -20.22
C ASP A 466 -55.35 9.47 -18.70
N SER A 467 -54.26 8.82 -18.26
CA SER A 467 -53.38 9.10 -17.11
C SER A 467 -53.91 9.69 -15.78
N ASP A 468 -53.57 8.95 -14.73
CA ASP A 468 -53.27 9.36 -13.34
C ASP A 468 -54.36 9.46 -12.24
N CYS A 469 -54.14 8.57 -11.25
CA CYS A 469 -54.28 8.72 -9.80
C CYS A 469 -55.66 8.59 -9.09
N GLU A 470 -55.69 7.52 -8.27
CA GLU A 470 -56.25 7.35 -6.92
C GLU A 470 -57.76 7.46 -6.61
N MET A 471 -58.25 6.31 -6.08
CA MET A 471 -59.13 6.13 -4.90
C MET A 471 -60.66 6.12 -5.03
N LYS A 472 -61.22 5.15 -4.29
CA LYS A 472 -62.57 5.01 -3.68
C LYS A 472 -63.73 4.48 -4.54
N ILE A 473 -64.06 3.21 -4.28
CA ILE A 473 -65.36 2.61 -4.61
C ILE A 473 -66.35 2.96 -3.49
N VAL A 474 -67.36 3.76 -3.82
CA VAL A 474 -68.61 3.90 -3.05
C VAL A 474 -69.65 2.99 -3.70
N GLY A 475 -70.13 2.00 -2.93
CA GLY A 475 -71.12 1.03 -3.38
C GLY A 475 -72.54 1.60 -3.41
N VAL A 476 -73.34 1.16 -4.38
CA VAL A 476 -74.79 1.37 -4.42
C VAL A 476 -75.50 0.03 -4.25
N ASN A 477 -76.39 0.00 -3.25
CA ASN A 477 -77.18 -1.11 -2.78
C ASN A 477 -78.29 -1.52 -3.75
N MET A 478 -78.56 -2.83 -3.83
CA MET A 478 -79.90 -3.36 -4.14
C MET A 478 -80.34 -4.30 -3.01
N SER A 479 -81.57 -4.06 -2.57
CA SER A 479 -82.24 -4.53 -1.36
C SER A 479 -82.83 -5.94 -1.45
N THR A 480 -82.83 -6.67 -0.33
CA THR A 480 -83.74 -7.81 -0.06
C THR A 480 -84.56 -7.59 1.23
N PRO A 481 -85.74 -8.22 1.39
CA PRO A 481 -86.81 -7.74 2.27
C PRO A 481 -86.69 -8.12 3.74
N LYS A 482 -87.25 -7.23 4.57
CA LYS A 482 -87.32 -7.23 6.04
C LYS A 482 -87.99 -8.47 6.65
N LYS A 483 -87.40 -9.00 7.74
CA LYS A 483 -88.15 -9.66 8.84
C LYS A 483 -88.14 -8.80 10.10
N ARG A 484 -89.26 -8.87 10.82
CA ARG A 484 -89.77 -7.98 11.90
C ARG A 484 -88.94 -7.96 13.20
N LYS A 485 -89.04 -6.81 13.91
CA LYS A 485 -88.63 -6.42 15.29
C LYS A 485 -89.17 -7.40 16.38
N SER A 486 -88.66 -7.54 17.61
CA SER A 486 -88.15 -6.62 18.68
C SER A 486 -87.78 -7.48 19.96
N PRO A 487 -87.38 -6.96 21.15
CA PRO A 487 -86.56 -5.78 21.52
C PRO A 487 -85.49 -6.01 22.64
N ALA A 488 -84.54 -5.06 22.72
CA ALA A 488 -83.93 -4.42 23.91
C ALA A 488 -82.79 -5.04 24.77
N SER A 489 -81.85 -4.12 25.04
CA SER A 489 -80.79 -4.00 26.07
C SER A 489 -79.54 -4.87 25.95
N GLY A 490 -78.39 -4.17 25.85
CA GLY A 490 -77.09 -4.72 25.47
C GLY A 490 -76.17 -5.06 26.62
N THR A 491 -75.02 -5.65 26.29
CA THR A 491 -73.65 -5.14 26.49
C THR A 491 -72.68 -6.06 25.72
N SER A 492 -71.56 -5.48 25.29
CA SER A 492 -70.55 -5.91 24.32
C SER A 492 -70.13 -7.38 24.25
N MET A 493 -70.07 -7.92 23.03
CA MET A 493 -69.06 -8.89 22.57
C MET A 493 -68.77 -8.62 21.08
N SER A 494 -67.49 -8.43 20.75
CA SER A 494 -66.98 -8.22 19.40
C SER A 494 -67.23 -9.43 18.49
N GLU A 495 -67.79 -9.18 17.30
CA GLU A 495 -67.95 -10.16 16.22
C GLU A 495 -66.59 -10.62 15.63
N PRO A 496 -66.52 -11.82 15.03
CA PRO A 496 -65.29 -12.38 14.51
C PRO A 496 -64.84 -11.65 13.24
N SER A 497 -63.58 -11.25 13.20
CA SER A 497 -62.94 -10.70 12.00
C SER A 497 -62.91 -11.74 10.87
N THR A 498 -63.52 -11.42 9.73
CA THR A 498 -63.30 -12.13 8.46
C THR A 498 -61.83 -12.03 8.04
N PRO A 499 -61.21 -13.11 7.55
CA PRO A 499 -59.80 -13.09 7.19
C PRO A 499 -59.58 -12.19 5.96
N ARG A 500 -58.76 -11.15 6.11
CA ARG A 500 -58.24 -10.34 5.00
C ARG A 500 -57.36 -11.24 4.11
N ARG A 501 -57.80 -11.51 2.89
CA ARG A 501 -56.94 -12.07 1.82
C ARG A 501 -55.89 -11.02 1.45
N THR A 502 -54.64 -11.25 1.83
CA THR A 502 -53.48 -10.49 1.36
C THR A 502 -53.35 -10.66 -0.16
N LEU A 503 -53.48 -9.59 -0.93
CA LEU A 503 -53.13 -9.59 -2.35
C LEU A 503 -51.61 -9.62 -2.47
N TYR A 504 -51.05 -10.79 -2.75
CA TYR A 504 -49.73 -10.94 -3.34
C TYR A 504 -49.93 -11.28 -4.82
N SER A 505 -49.13 -10.66 -5.71
CA SER A 505 -49.16 -10.90 -7.16
C SER A 505 -47.73 -10.81 -7.69
N THR A 506 -47.20 -11.87 -8.30
CA THR A 506 -46.00 -11.82 -9.15
C THR A 506 -46.39 -11.35 -10.56
N SER A 507 -45.48 -10.68 -11.26
CA SER A 507 -45.73 -10.15 -12.61
C SER A 507 -45.74 -11.23 -13.69
N HIS A 508 -45.46 -12.50 -13.35
CA HIS A 508 -45.30 -13.59 -14.32
C HIS A 508 -46.56 -13.86 -15.17
N PHE A 509 -47.74 -13.51 -14.66
CA PHE A 509 -49.02 -13.78 -15.34
C PHE A 509 -49.75 -12.52 -15.86
N GLU A 510 -49.10 -11.35 -15.81
CA GLU A 510 -49.65 -10.10 -16.34
C GLU A 510 -49.80 -10.17 -17.88
N GLY A 511 -50.99 -9.80 -18.38
CA GLY A 511 -51.30 -9.83 -19.82
C GLY A 511 -52.11 -11.03 -20.31
N SER A 512 -52.51 -11.93 -19.41
CA SER A 512 -53.39 -13.06 -19.76
C SER A 512 -54.82 -12.58 -20.08
N LYS A 513 -55.18 -12.52 -21.36
CA LYS A 513 -56.51 -12.08 -21.82
C LYS A 513 -57.56 -13.20 -21.65
N TYR A 514 -58.77 -12.83 -21.25
CA TYR A 514 -59.91 -13.75 -21.16
C TYR A 514 -60.36 -14.19 -22.55
N THR A 515 -60.70 -15.47 -22.71
CA THR A 515 -61.29 -15.99 -23.95
C THR A 515 -62.81 -15.84 -23.86
N ARG A 516 -63.41 -15.02 -24.73
CA ARG A 516 -64.87 -14.93 -24.84
C ARG A 516 -65.39 -15.94 -25.85
N ILE A 517 -66.44 -16.66 -25.47
CA ILE A 517 -67.17 -17.53 -26.40
C ILE A 517 -68.46 -16.80 -26.77
N SER A 518 -68.63 -16.44 -28.04
CA SER A 518 -69.85 -15.76 -28.50
C SER A 518 -70.98 -16.75 -28.78
N LEU A 519 -72.23 -16.27 -28.71
CA LEU A 519 -73.41 -17.04 -29.10
C LEU A 519 -73.36 -17.51 -30.56
N GLN A 520 -72.73 -16.74 -31.46
CA GLN A 520 -72.52 -17.13 -32.86
C GLN A 520 -71.59 -18.34 -32.97
N GLN A 521 -70.46 -18.34 -32.24
CA GLN A 521 -69.52 -19.48 -32.22
C GLN A 521 -70.15 -20.75 -31.64
N LEU A 522 -71.02 -20.63 -30.63
CA LEU A 522 -71.77 -21.77 -30.10
C LEU A 522 -72.81 -22.29 -31.08
N THR A 523 -73.46 -21.40 -31.83
CA THR A 523 -74.43 -21.75 -32.85
C THR A 523 -73.74 -22.48 -34.01
N GLU A 524 -72.59 -22.00 -34.47
CA GLU A 524 -71.76 -22.68 -35.45
C GLU A 524 -71.26 -24.05 -34.98
N LEU A 525 -70.82 -24.16 -33.73
CA LEU A 525 -70.39 -25.44 -33.15
C LEU A 525 -71.54 -26.45 -33.12
N LYS A 526 -72.75 -26.02 -32.74
CA LYS A 526 -73.97 -26.85 -32.74
C LYS A 526 -74.36 -27.32 -34.15
N ILE A 527 -74.24 -26.43 -35.15
CA ILE A 527 -74.53 -26.74 -36.55
C ILE A 527 -73.50 -27.73 -37.12
N ARG A 528 -72.20 -27.53 -36.84
CA ARG A 528 -71.12 -28.40 -37.34
C ARG A 528 -71.12 -29.80 -36.73
N SER A 529 -71.63 -29.96 -35.52
CA SER A 529 -71.74 -31.27 -34.85
C SER A 529 -73.01 -32.05 -35.24
N ASN A 530 -74.09 -31.37 -35.64
CA ASN A 530 -75.34 -32.05 -36.00
C ASN A 530 -75.27 -32.61 -37.44
N THR A 531 -74.91 -33.89 -37.59
CA THR A 531 -74.98 -34.59 -38.88
C THR A 531 -76.36 -35.21 -39.18
N VAL A 532 -77.24 -35.37 -38.19
CA VAL A 532 -78.63 -35.86 -38.37
C VAL A 532 -79.55 -35.17 -37.36
N GLY A 533 -80.49 -34.36 -37.86
CA GLY A 533 -81.31 -33.46 -37.05
C GLY A 533 -82.47 -34.17 -36.33
N VAL A 534 -82.31 -34.40 -35.03
CA VAL A 534 -83.43 -34.63 -34.10
C VAL A 534 -83.60 -33.38 -33.21
N PRO A 535 -84.80 -32.77 -33.15
CA PRO A 535 -85.04 -31.62 -32.27
C PRO A 535 -84.75 -31.97 -30.80
N ASN A 536 -84.10 -31.06 -30.06
CA ASN A 536 -83.75 -31.17 -28.62
C ASN A 536 -82.67 -32.19 -28.21
N GLN A 537 -81.94 -32.83 -29.14
CA GLN A 537 -80.73 -33.60 -28.80
C GLN A 537 -79.45 -32.83 -29.16
N LEU A 538 -78.51 -32.75 -28.22
CA LEU A 538 -77.17 -32.19 -28.41
C LEU A 538 -76.20 -33.34 -28.71
N ASP A 539 -75.43 -33.24 -29.79
CA ASP A 539 -74.35 -34.19 -30.09
C ASP A 539 -73.29 -34.13 -28.96
N PRO A 540 -72.95 -35.27 -28.32
CA PRO A 540 -71.86 -35.38 -27.35
C PRO A 540 -70.53 -34.76 -27.83
N ARG A 541 -70.23 -34.80 -29.13
CA ARG A 541 -69.00 -34.23 -29.71
C ARG A 541 -68.93 -32.71 -29.59
N ALA A 542 -70.08 -32.02 -29.60
CA ALA A 542 -70.14 -30.57 -29.41
C ALA A 542 -69.74 -30.19 -27.99
N ILE A 543 -70.21 -30.96 -27.00
CA ILE A 543 -69.90 -30.79 -25.58
C ILE A 543 -68.41 -31.10 -25.35
N GLU A 544 -67.89 -32.17 -25.96
CA GLU A 544 -66.47 -32.51 -25.86
C GLU A 544 -65.56 -31.41 -26.44
N ASN A 545 -65.90 -30.83 -27.58
CA ASN A 545 -65.16 -29.72 -28.17
C ASN A 545 -65.24 -28.44 -27.32
N LEU A 546 -66.39 -28.18 -26.69
CA LEU A 546 -66.52 -27.05 -25.77
C LEU A 546 -65.69 -27.26 -24.50
N ASN A 547 -65.62 -28.49 -23.99
CA ASN A 547 -64.76 -28.86 -22.87
C ASN A 547 -63.27 -28.73 -23.23
N LYS A 548 -62.85 -29.11 -24.45
CA LYS A 548 -61.46 -28.90 -24.91
C LYS A 548 -61.10 -27.42 -24.99
N ARG A 549 -61.98 -26.59 -25.54
CA ARG A 549 -61.80 -25.13 -25.59
C ARG A 549 -61.82 -24.47 -24.21
N SER A 550 -62.59 -25.03 -23.26
CA SER A 550 -62.67 -24.48 -21.91
C SER A 550 -61.37 -24.62 -21.13
N VAL A 551 -60.52 -25.60 -21.46
CA VAL A 551 -59.22 -25.86 -20.81
C VAL A 551 -58.00 -25.47 -21.66
N GLU A 552 -58.19 -25.06 -22.91
CA GLU A 552 -57.10 -24.72 -23.85
C GLU A 552 -56.15 -23.64 -23.30
N HIS A 553 -56.68 -22.69 -22.53
CA HIS A 553 -55.90 -21.63 -21.87
C HIS A 553 -54.93 -22.14 -20.79
N TRP A 554 -55.11 -23.37 -20.27
CA TRP A 554 -54.25 -23.94 -19.24
C TRP A 554 -52.84 -24.21 -19.76
N GLY A 555 -52.69 -24.58 -21.04
CA GLY A 555 -51.40 -24.94 -21.61
C GLY A 555 -50.37 -23.82 -21.51
N LYS A 556 -50.74 -22.61 -21.96
CA LYS A 556 -49.86 -21.43 -21.93
C LYS A 556 -49.54 -20.98 -20.50
N LEU A 557 -50.51 -21.04 -19.59
CA LEU A 557 -50.32 -20.68 -18.18
C LEU A 557 -49.41 -21.68 -17.46
N MET A 558 -49.56 -22.98 -17.76
CA MET A 558 -48.69 -24.02 -17.21
C MET A 558 -47.26 -23.87 -17.71
N GLU A 559 -47.05 -23.50 -18.98
CA GLU A 559 -45.72 -23.24 -19.51
C GLU A 559 -45.02 -22.06 -18.79
N ILE A 560 -45.75 -20.98 -18.53
CA ILE A 560 -45.25 -19.83 -17.77
C ILE A 560 -44.91 -20.24 -16.33
N PHE A 561 -45.78 -21.02 -15.68
CA PHE A 561 -45.55 -21.53 -14.33
C PHE A 561 -44.29 -22.40 -14.23
N LEU A 562 -44.10 -23.32 -15.19
CA LEU A 562 -42.93 -24.19 -15.24
C LEU A 562 -41.65 -23.39 -15.46
N LYS A 563 -41.66 -22.40 -16.34
CA LYS A 563 -40.52 -21.50 -16.57
C LYS A 563 -40.17 -20.68 -15.34
N ALA A 564 -41.16 -20.12 -14.64
CA ALA A 564 -40.95 -19.36 -13.42
C ALA A 564 -40.39 -20.24 -12.28
N THR A 565 -40.95 -21.45 -12.13
CA THR A 565 -40.47 -22.43 -11.14
C THR A 565 -39.03 -22.86 -11.42
N HIS A 566 -38.70 -23.15 -12.69
CA HIS A 566 -37.34 -23.50 -13.09
C HIS A 566 -36.35 -22.36 -12.81
N SER A 567 -36.70 -21.12 -13.15
CA SER A 567 -35.84 -19.96 -12.90
C SER A 567 -35.60 -19.73 -11.42
N LEU A 568 -36.62 -19.94 -10.58
CA LEU A 568 -36.51 -19.83 -9.13
C LEU A 568 -35.52 -20.86 -8.56
N VAL A 569 -35.71 -22.14 -8.90
CA VAL A 569 -34.84 -23.23 -8.44
C VAL A 569 -33.40 -23.01 -8.92
N HIS A 570 -33.23 -22.63 -10.18
CA HIS A 570 -31.91 -22.38 -10.76
C HIS A 570 -31.18 -21.20 -10.09
N GLY A 571 -31.87 -20.09 -9.85
CA GLY A 571 -31.27 -18.93 -9.16
C GLY A 571 -30.80 -19.27 -7.75
N MET A 572 -31.61 -20.00 -6.99
CA MET A 572 -31.27 -20.39 -5.62
C MET A 572 -30.12 -21.41 -5.55
N LEU A 573 -30.02 -22.32 -6.53
CA LEU A 573 -28.90 -23.26 -6.62
C LEU A 573 -27.57 -22.55 -6.94
N ILE A 574 -27.60 -21.50 -7.75
CA ILE A 574 -26.41 -20.68 -8.05
C ILE A 574 -25.98 -19.89 -6.81
N GLU A 575 -26.91 -19.27 -6.10
CA GLU A 575 -26.63 -18.54 -4.85
C GLU A 575 -25.97 -19.47 -3.80
N ALA A 576 -26.44 -20.71 -3.69
CA ALA A 576 -25.86 -21.73 -2.81
C ALA A 576 -24.45 -22.22 -3.21
N LEU A 577 -24.05 -22.02 -4.47
CA LEU A 577 -22.73 -22.35 -4.99
C LEU A 577 -21.74 -21.18 -4.86
N GLU A 578 -22.22 -19.95 -4.85
CA GLU A 578 -21.41 -18.74 -4.70
C GLU A 578 -21.07 -18.40 -3.23
N GLU A 579 -21.93 -18.82 -2.28
CA GLU A 579 -21.67 -18.80 -0.82
C GLU A 579 -20.92 -20.04 -0.30
#